data_AF-A0A420E818-F1
#
_entry.id   AF-A0A420E818-F1
#
_cell.length_a   1.000
_cell.length_b   1.000
_cell.length_c   1.000
_cell.angle_alpha   90.00
_cell.angle_beta   90.00
_cell.angle_gamma   90.00
#
_symmetry.space_group_name_H-M   'P 1'
#
loop_
_entity.id
_entity.type
_entity.pdbx_description
1 polymer ?
#
loop_
_entity_poly.entity_id
_entity_poly.type
_entity_poly.pdbx_seq_one_letter_code
_entity_poly.pdbx_strand_id
1 'polypeptide(L)'
;MSTQSAYKKIYWHKLSLSFWICLFLLVPNAAAWSAENNDGSQNMSNASININAATLDQLQTLEGIGQSKAQAIIDYRELQGQFAAIEDIQTVPGIGPSIYEKNKSRIRVQ
;
A
#
# COMPACT_ATOMS: atom_id res chain seq x y z
N MET A 1 -20.60 -19.42 8.96
CA MET A 1 -20.61 -18.91 7.57
C MET A 1 -20.39 -17.40 7.66
N SER A 2 -19.15 -16.95 7.53
CA SER A 2 -18.76 -15.55 7.78
C SER A 2 -19.33 -14.62 6.71
N THR A 3 -19.99 -13.57 7.19
CA THR A 3 -20.64 -12.52 6.43
C THR A 3 -19.62 -11.67 5.68
N GLN A 4 -19.55 -11.91 4.37
CA GLN A 4 -19.60 -10.95 3.27
C GLN A 4 -19.12 -9.48 3.50
N SER A 5 -18.19 -9.07 2.64
CA SER A 5 -18.55 -8.26 1.45
C SER A 5 -19.33 -6.94 1.68
N ALA A 6 -18.89 -6.11 2.61
CA ALA A 6 -19.43 -4.75 2.77
C ALA A 6 -18.55 -3.63 2.18
N TYR A 7 -17.31 -3.91 1.78
CA TYR A 7 -16.38 -2.85 1.34
C TYR A 7 -16.39 -2.60 -0.18
N LYS A 8 -17.03 -3.45 -0.99
CA LYS A 8 -17.03 -3.32 -2.46
C LYS A 8 -18.28 -2.65 -3.06
N LYS A 9 -19.29 -2.28 -2.26
CA LYS A 9 -20.57 -1.70 -2.77
C LYS A 9 -20.64 -0.17 -2.81
N ILE A 10 -19.66 0.53 -2.24
CA ILE A 10 -19.61 2.01 -2.25
C ILE A 10 -18.54 2.57 -3.18
N TYR A 11 -17.56 1.75 -3.60
CA TYR A 11 -16.45 2.17 -4.46
C TYR A 11 -16.52 1.63 -5.90
N TRP A 12 -17.70 1.66 -6.54
CA TRP A 12 -17.79 1.38 -7.99
C TRP A 12 -18.88 2.19 -8.74
N HIS A 13 -19.53 3.19 -8.12
CA HIS A 13 -20.62 3.94 -8.78
C HIS A 13 -20.23 5.30 -9.39
N LYS A 14 -18.92 5.61 -9.48
CA LYS A 14 -18.38 6.81 -10.15
C LYS A 14 -17.57 6.50 -11.42
N LEU A 15 -17.88 5.39 -12.08
CA LEU A 15 -17.30 5.06 -13.39
C LEU A 15 -18.41 4.87 -14.44
N SER A 16 -19.27 5.88 -14.57
CA SER A 16 -20.26 5.96 -15.64
C SER A 16 -20.01 7.20 -16.49
N LEU A 17 -19.65 6.93 -17.75
CA LEU A 17 -19.93 7.71 -18.96
C LEU A 17 -19.35 9.13 -19.13
N SER A 18 -18.16 9.18 -19.74
CA SER A 18 -17.80 10.06 -20.87
C SER A 18 -16.56 9.40 -21.52
N PHE A 19 -16.60 8.62 -22.60
CA PHE A 19 -17.08 8.92 -23.95
C PHE A 19 -16.89 10.38 -24.35
N TRP A 20 -16.23 10.61 -25.49
CA TRP A 20 -15.73 11.89 -26.02
C TRP A 20 -14.49 12.39 -25.29
N ILE A 21 -13.27 12.10 -25.76
CA ILE A 21 -12.76 12.70 -27.00
C ILE A 21 -11.97 11.64 -27.76
N CYS A 22 -12.61 11.09 -28.80
CA CYS A 22 -11.88 10.76 -30.01
C CYS A 22 -11.46 12.08 -30.66
N LEU A 23 -10.18 12.43 -30.51
CA LEU A 23 -9.43 13.27 -31.45
C LEU A 23 -8.01 12.68 -31.48
N PHE A 24 -7.80 11.61 -32.24
CA PHE A 24 -7.55 11.64 -33.68
C PHE A 24 -6.23 12.36 -34.00
N LEU A 25 -5.18 11.53 -33.99
CA LEU A 25 -3.97 11.56 -34.80
C LEU A 25 -2.87 12.61 -34.57
N LEU A 26 -1.66 12.05 -34.65
CA LEU A 26 -0.43 12.65 -35.20
C LEU A 26 0.59 13.22 -34.21
N VAL A 27 1.35 12.34 -33.55
CA VAL A 27 2.79 12.58 -33.31
C VAL A 27 3.56 11.24 -33.39
N PRO A 28 4.41 11.03 -34.40
CA PRO A 28 5.50 10.05 -34.33
C PRO A 28 6.74 10.75 -33.77
N ASN A 29 7.26 10.32 -32.62
CA ASN A 29 8.69 10.42 -32.42
C ASN A 29 9.19 9.30 -31.52
N ALA A 30 10.06 8.48 -32.09
CA ALA A 30 10.87 7.52 -31.37
C ALA A 30 11.74 8.30 -30.38
N ALA A 31 11.40 8.23 -29.10
CA ALA A 31 12.32 8.49 -28.01
C ALA A 31 12.24 7.27 -27.09
N ALA A 32 13.35 6.54 -27.07
CA ALA A 32 13.64 5.36 -26.28
C ALA A 32 12.79 5.23 -25.02
N TRP A 33 11.89 4.25 -25.03
CA TRP A 33 11.31 3.73 -23.80
C TRP A 33 12.37 2.86 -23.16
N SER A 34 13.25 3.49 -22.38
CA SER A 34 13.93 2.76 -21.32
C SER A 34 12.85 2.42 -20.30
N ALA A 35 12.30 1.21 -20.42
CA ALA A 35 11.61 0.58 -19.32
C ALA A 35 12.64 0.44 -18.20
N GLU A 36 12.77 1.46 -17.35
CA GLU A 36 13.30 1.26 -16.02
C GLU A 36 12.24 0.46 -15.28
N ASN A 37 12.28 -0.85 -15.52
CA ASN A 37 11.76 -1.82 -14.60
C ASN A 37 12.44 -1.48 -13.28
N ASN A 38 11.74 -0.76 -12.41
CA ASN A 38 12.05 -0.67 -11.00
C ASN A 38 11.76 -2.06 -10.42
N ASP A 39 12.60 -3.02 -10.84
CA ASP A 39 12.75 -4.31 -10.22
C ASP A 39 13.16 -3.99 -8.80
N GLY A 40 12.25 -4.32 -7.89
CA GLY A 40 12.42 -4.11 -6.48
C GLY A 40 13.68 -4.81 -6.05
N SER A 41 14.76 -4.04 -5.98
CA SER A 41 16.02 -4.43 -5.35
C SER A 41 15.70 -4.63 -3.88
N GLN A 42 15.22 -5.84 -3.57
CA GLN A 42 15.15 -6.43 -2.24
C GLN A 42 16.59 -6.44 -1.73
N ASN A 43 16.95 -5.35 -1.06
CA ASN A 43 18.23 -5.20 -0.40
C ASN A 43 18.26 -6.25 0.71
N MET A 44 18.86 -7.38 0.39
CA MET A 44 18.95 -8.59 1.19
C MET A 44 20.03 -8.38 2.24
N SER A 45 19.79 -7.46 3.17
CA SER A 45 20.64 -7.25 4.34
C SER A 45 19.78 -6.67 5.46
N ASN A 46 19.22 -7.53 6.31
CA ASN A 46 18.49 -7.12 7.53
C ASN A 46 17.50 -5.96 7.29
N ALA A 47 16.67 -6.09 6.25
CA ALA A 47 15.87 -5.00 5.72
C ALA A 47 14.67 -4.70 6.62
N SER A 48 14.81 -3.69 7.48
CA SER A 48 13.67 -3.06 8.14
C SER A 48 12.64 -2.64 7.08
N ILE A 49 11.40 -3.09 7.27
CA ILE A 49 10.28 -2.86 6.36
C ILE A 49 9.85 -1.40 6.52
N ASN A 50 9.85 -0.65 5.42
CA ASN A 50 9.35 0.71 5.44
C ASN A 50 7.82 0.70 5.46
N ILE A 51 7.19 1.17 6.53
CA ILE A 51 5.72 1.15 6.66
C ILE A 51 5.00 2.10 5.69
N ASN A 52 5.67 3.17 5.23
CA ASN A 52 5.12 4.13 4.27
C ASN A 52 5.10 3.57 2.85
N ALA A 53 6.13 2.81 2.47
CA ALA A 53 6.32 2.29 1.11
C ALA A 53 6.02 0.79 0.97
N ALA A 54 5.80 0.06 2.07
CA ALA A 54 5.60 -1.38 2.00
C ALA A 54 4.34 -1.76 1.22
N THR A 55 4.45 -2.88 0.52
CA THR A 55 3.33 -3.56 -0.11
C THR A 55 2.56 -4.41 0.90
N LEU A 56 1.36 -4.83 0.52
CA LEU A 56 0.52 -5.70 1.36
C LEU A 56 1.24 -7.00 1.74
N ASP A 57 1.97 -7.61 0.82
CA ASP A 57 2.75 -8.83 1.09
C ASP A 57 3.92 -8.57 2.04
N GLN A 58 4.62 -7.44 1.90
CA GLN A 58 5.70 -7.06 2.82
C GLN A 58 5.17 -6.84 4.24
N LEU A 59 4.04 -6.15 4.39
CA LEU A 59 3.40 -5.94 5.69
C LEU A 59 2.95 -7.26 6.34
N GLN A 60 2.51 -8.23 5.54
CA GLN A 60 2.13 -9.56 6.03
C GLN A 60 3.30 -10.41 6.54
N THR A 61 4.55 -10.06 6.20
CA THR A 61 5.73 -10.74 6.77
C THR A 61 5.99 -10.38 8.24
N LEU A 62 5.28 -9.38 8.77
CA LEU A 62 5.36 -8.94 10.16
C LEU A 62 4.53 -9.84 11.07
N GLU A 63 5.04 -10.08 12.29
CA GLU A 63 4.41 -11.00 13.21
C GLU A 63 3.06 -10.48 13.71
N GLY A 64 2.00 -11.26 13.50
CA GLY A 64 0.65 -10.89 13.92
C GLY A 64 -0.06 -9.90 12.98
N ILE A 65 0.55 -9.55 11.84
CA ILE A 65 -0.08 -8.76 10.77
C ILE A 65 -0.51 -9.71 9.66
N GLY A 66 -1.82 -9.95 9.56
CA GLY A 66 -2.42 -10.66 8.42
C GLY A 66 -2.98 -9.67 7.40
N GLN A 67 -3.53 -10.20 6.29
CA GLN A 67 -4.12 -9.43 5.19
C GLN A 67 -5.02 -8.27 5.64
N SER A 68 -5.92 -8.50 6.61
CA SER A 68 -6.83 -7.46 7.12
C SER A 68 -6.10 -6.27 7.76
N LYS A 69 -5.06 -6.54 8.55
CA LYS A 69 -4.28 -5.49 9.22
C LYS A 69 -3.33 -4.80 8.25
N ALA A 70 -2.74 -5.56 7.32
CA ALA A 70 -1.91 -4.99 6.26
C ALA A 70 -2.72 -4.01 5.41
N GLN A 71 -3.95 -4.36 5.05
CA GLN A 71 -4.85 -3.45 4.34
C GLN A 71 -5.16 -2.21 5.18
N ALA A 72 -5.44 -2.35 6.48
CA ALA A 72 -5.71 -1.21 7.35
C ALA A 72 -4.55 -0.20 7.42
N ILE A 73 -3.29 -0.66 7.34
CA ILE A 73 -2.10 0.21 7.27
C ILE A 73 -2.09 1.01 5.96
N ILE A 74 -2.42 0.35 4.85
CA ILE A 74 -2.49 0.99 3.52
C ILE A 74 -3.63 2.03 3.51
N ASP A 75 -4.80 1.65 4.01
CA ASP A 75 -5.96 2.54 4.09
C ASP A 75 -5.65 3.75 5.00
N TYR A 76 -4.93 3.51 6.11
CA TYR A 76 -4.51 4.59 7.01
C TYR A 76 -3.61 5.61 6.30
N ARG A 77 -2.60 5.15 5.53
CA ARG A 77 -1.71 6.10 4.82
C ARG A 77 -2.42 6.85 3.69
N GLU A 78 -3.46 6.27 3.11
CA GLU A 78 -4.30 6.93 2.10
C GLU A 78 -5.22 7.99 2.72
N LEU A 79 -5.69 7.77 3.94
CA LEU A 79 -6.63 8.66 4.64
C LEU A 79 -5.96 9.75 5.48
N GLN A 80 -4.92 9.39 6.23
CA GLN A 80 -4.21 10.27 7.16
C GLN A 80 -2.89 10.82 6.56
N GLY A 81 -2.36 10.16 5.52
CA GLY A 81 -1.04 10.45 4.99
C GLY A 81 0.04 9.55 5.59
N GLN A 82 1.30 9.85 5.26
CA GLN A 82 2.44 9.03 5.66
C GLN A 82 2.63 9.02 7.19
N PHE A 83 3.08 7.89 7.73
CA PHE A 83 3.46 7.77 9.13
C PHE A 83 4.72 8.60 9.39
N ALA A 84 4.67 9.42 10.44
CA ALA A 84 5.79 10.26 10.86
C ALA A 84 6.77 9.49 11.77
N ALA A 85 6.23 8.59 12.58
CA ALA A 85 6.98 7.75 13.50
C ALA A 85 6.56 6.28 13.40
N ILE A 86 7.41 5.36 13.86
CA ILE A 86 7.07 3.92 13.87
C ILE A 86 5.95 3.62 14.87
N GLU A 87 5.81 4.43 15.91
CA GLU A 87 4.80 4.34 16.96
C GLU A 87 3.40 4.61 16.43
N ASP A 88 3.27 5.45 15.38
CA ASP A 88 2.00 5.86 14.79
C ASP A 88 1.23 4.67 14.20
N ILE A 89 1.92 3.56 13.91
CA ILE A 89 1.30 2.31 13.47
C ILE A 89 0.28 1.77 14.49
N GLN A 90 0.40 2.15 15.76
CA GLN A 90 -0.55 1.76 16.83
C GLN A 90 -1.90 2.47 16.71
N THR A 91 -1.99 3.54 15.93
CA THR A 91 -3.27 4.22 15.65
C THR A 91 -4.11 3.46 14.63
N VAL A 92 -3.50 2.51 13.91
CA VAL A 92 -4.19 1.68 12.92
C VAL A 92 -5.08 0.66 13.65
N PRO A 93 -6.37 0.55 13.26
CA PRO A 93 -7.30 -0.37 13.90
C PRO A 93 -6.82 -1.82 13.79
N GLY A 94 -6.68 -2.49 14.94
CA GLY A 94 -6.22 -3.88 15.02
C GLY A 94 -4.71 -4.07 15.17
N ILE A 95 -3.93 -2.97 15.20
CA ILE A 95 -2.50 -2.98 15.55
C ILE A 95 -2.36 -2.39 16.95
N GLY A 96 -2.28 -3.28 17.94
CA GLY A 96 -2.05 -2.89 19.32
C GLY A 96 -0.57 -2.87 19.70
N PRO A 97 -0.25 -2.42 20.93
CA PRO A 97 1.12 -2.38 21.46
C PRO A 97 1.82 -3.74 21.40
N SER A 98 1.08 -4.85 21.60
CA SER A 98 1.64 -6.20 21.51
C SER A 98 2.19 -6.57 20.13
N ILE A 99 1.62 -6.02 19.05
CA ILE A 99 2.10 -6.24 17.68
C ILE A 99 3.26 -5.28 17.40
N TYR A 100 3.13 -4.04 17.82
CA TYR A 100 4.19 -3.04 17.70
C TYR A 100 5.49 -3.52 18.36
N GLU A 101 5.45 -3.97 19.61
CA GLU A 101 6.64 -4.42 20.35
C GLU A 101 7.40 -5.57 19.68
N LYS A 102 6.68 -6.46 18.99
CA LYS A 102 7.28 -7.58 18.24
C LYS A 102 7.94 -7.15 16.94
N ASN A 103 7.43 -6.07 16.34
CA ASN A 103 7.81 -5.64 15.00
C ASN A 103 8.65 -4.36 15.00
N LYS A 104 8.79 -3.64 16.12
CA LYS A 104 9.54 -2.37 16.22
C LYS A 104 10.98 -2.45 15.72
N SER A 105 11.63 -3.61 15.87
CA SER A 105 12.99 -3.86 15.37
C SER A 105 13.05 -4.18 13.87
N ARG A 106 11.91 -4.52 13.27
CA ARG A 106 11.76 -4.96 11.87
C ARG A 106 11.09 -3.91 10.99
N ILE A 107 10.62 -2.79 11.55
CA ILE A 107 9.97 -1.72 10.81
C ILE A 107 10.77 -0.42 10.88
N ARG A 108 10.57 0.45 9.89
CA ARG A 108 11.13 1.81 9.87
C ARG A 108 10.19 2.76 9.12
N VAL A 109 10.42 4.06 9.32
CA VAL A 109 9.86 5.15 8.52
C VAL A 109 10.99 5.79 7.70
N GLN A 110 10.68 6.31 6.51
CA GLN A 110 11.60 7.08 5.65
C GLN A 110 10.94 8.39 5.25
#